data_AF-A0A851W606-F1
#
_entry.id   AF-A0A851W606-F1
#
_cell.length_a   1.000
_cell.length_b   1.000
_cell.length_c   1.000
_cell.angle_alpha   90.00
_cell.angle_beta   90.00
_cell.angle_gamma   90.00
#
_symmetry.space_group_name_H-M   'P 1'
#
loop_
_entity.id
_entity.type
_entity.pdbx_description
1 polymer ?
#
loop_
_entity_poly.entity_id
_entity_poly.type
_entity_poly.pdbx_seq_one_letter_code
_entity_poly.pdbx_strand_id
1 'polypeptide(L)' 'RQGPPDPHSVLGVRPGASPREIRAAFLARCKEVHPDGDPSDPSRHGRFLLLAEAYAALSPPRAPPGAPPS' A
#
# COMPACT_ATOMS: atom_id res chain seq x y z
N ARG A 1 5.93 16.08 -17.04
CA ARG A 1 4.80 15.18 -16.73
C ARG A 1 5.23 14.30 -15.57
N GLN A 2 4.75 14.57 -14.36
CA GLN A 2 4.85 13.55 -13.31
C GLN A 2 3.58 12.72 -13.43
N GLY A 3 3.74 11.47 -13.88
CA GLY A 3 2.65 10.50 -13.81
C GLY A 3 2.29 10.22 -12.34
N PRO A 4 1.19 9.53 -12.08
CA PRO A 4 0.89 9.06 -10.74
C PRO A 4 2.11 8.31 -10.16
N PRO A 5 2.41 8.48 -8.86
CA PRO A 5 3.55 7.85 -8.24
C PRO A 5 3.45 6.33 -8.43
N ASP A 6 4.54 5.72 -8.89
CA ASP A 6 4.55 4.28 -9.13
C ASP A 6 4.30 3.55 -7.82
N PRO A 7 3.33 2.61 -7.75
CA PRO A 7 2.98 1.96 -6.50
C PRO A 7 4.14 1.17 -5.91
N HIS A 8 5.08 0.67 -6.73
CA HIS A 8 6.30 0.03 -6.24
C HIS A 8 7.20 1.05 -5.54
N SER A 9 7.30 2.26 -6.08
CA SER A 9 8.08 3.35 -5.46
C SER A 9 7.45 3.83 -4.15
N VAL A 10 6.12 3.88 -4.06
CA VAL A 10 5.40 4.24 -2.82
C VAL A 10 5.65 3.22 -1.72
N LEU A 11 5.60 1.93 -2.05
CA LEU A 11 5.91 0.84 -1.14
C LEU A 11 7.42 0.68 -0.86
N GLY A 12 8.28 1.30 -1.66
CA GLY A 12 9.73 1.13 -1.58
C GLY A 12 10.21 -0.24 -2.04
N VAL A 13 9.46 -0.90 -2.93
CA VAL A 13 9.80 -2.20 -3.51
C VAL A 13 10.27 -2.05 -4.96
N ARG A 14 10.97 -3.07 -5.45
CA ARG A 14 11.40 -3.11 -6.85
C ARG A 14 10.21 -3.44 -7.77
N PRO A 15 10.20 -2.95 -9.02
CA PRO A 15 9.23 -3.40 -10.01
C PRO A 15 9.36 -4.92 -10.20
N GLY A 16 8.24 -5.64 -10.08
CA GLY A 16 8.22 -7.11 -10.11
C GLY A 16 8.50 -7.79 -8.76
N ALA A 17 8.48 -7.05 -7.65
CA ALA A 17 8.52 -7.63 -6.31
C ALA A 17 7.41 -8.66 -6.10
N SER A 18 7.73 -9.73 -5.37
CA SER A 18 6.74 -10.78 -5.08
C SER A 18 5.62 -10.24 -4.16
N PRO A 19 4.40 -10.82 -4.19
CA PRO A 19 3.32 -10.42 -3.28
C PRO A 19 3.72 -10.45 -1.80
N ARG A 20 4.62 -11.38 -1.44
CA ARG A 20 5.22 -11.48 -0.10
C ARG A 20 6.11 -10.29 0.24
N GLU A 21 6.91 -9.80 -0.71
CA GLU A 21 7.76 -8.61 -0.54
C GLU A 21 6.90 -7.34 -0.46
N ILE A 22 5.90 -7.21 -1.34
CA ILE A 22 4.93 -6.11 -1.33
C ILE A 22 4.24 -6.01 0.04
N ARG A 23 3.77 -7.14 0.58
CA ARG A 23 3.13 -7.18 1.91
C ARG A 23 4.10 -6.88 3.04
N ALA A 24 5.33 -7.39 2.98
CA ALA A 24 6.34 -7.11 3.99
C ALA A 24 6.71 -5.61 4.03
N ALA A 25 6.90 -5.00 2.86
CA ALA A 25 7.20 -3.58 2.74
C ALA A 25 6.03 -2.70 3.21
N PHE A 26 4.80 -3.06 2.85
CA PHE A 26 3.59 -2.42 3.36
C PHE A 26 3.53 -2.44 4.90
N LEU A 27 3.74 -3.60 5.51
CA LEU A 27 3.71 -3.74 6.98
C LEU A 27 4.83 -2.95 7.66
N ALA A 28 6.03 -2.91 7.08
CA ALA A 28 7.14 -2.11 7.59
C ALA A 28 6.79 -0.62 7.54
N ARG A 29 6.32 -0.14 6.39
CA ARG A 29 5.97 1.27 6.18
C ARG A 29 4.77 1.71 7.02
N CYS A 30 3.76 0.86 7.18
CA CYS A 30 2.62 1.13 8.06
C CYS A 30 3.05 1.43 9.50
N LYS A 31 4.11 0.78 10.01
CA LYS A 31 4.65 1.08 11.34
C LYS A 31 5.37 2.43 11.38
N GLU A 32 6.03 2.83 10.29
CA GLU A 32 6.72 4.12 10.20
C GLU A 32 5.74 5.30 10.08
N VAL A 33 4.70 5.15 9.25
CA VAL A 33 3.70 6.20 8.99
C VAL A 33 2.44 6.05 9.84
N HIS A 34 2.46 5.20 10.87
CA HIS A 34 1.29 4.92 11.69
C HIS A 34 0.77 6.21 12.36
N PRO A 35 -0.52 6.55 12.23
CA PRO A 35 -1.08 7.77 12.81
C PRO A 35 -1.11 7.74 14.35
N ASP A 36 -1.07 6.55 14.96
CA ASP A 36 -1.06 6.39 16.43
C ASP A 36 0.26 6.84 17.08
N GLY A 37 1.37 6.83 16.33
CA GLY A 37 2.65 7.31 16.84
C GLY A 37 2.72 8.84 16.94
N ASP A 38 1.90 9.55 16.17
CA ASP A 38 1.87 11.01 16.15
C ASP A 38 0.52 11.53 15.64
N PRO A 39 -0.51 11.60 16.50
CA PRO A 39 -1.87 12.00 16.11
C PRO A 39 -1.97 13.49 15.71
N SER A 40 -0.91 14.27 15.93
CA SER A 40 -0.83 15.69 15.58
C SER A 40 -0.36 15.94 14.14
N ASP A 41 0.15 14.94 13.44
CA ASP A 41 0.61 15.07 12.04
C ASP A 41 -0.46 14.54 11.06
N PRO A 42 -1.27 15.42 10.43
CA PRO A 42 -2.28 15.00 9.46
C PRO A 42 -1.68 14.41 8.17
N SER A 43 -0.38 14.64 7.92
CA SER A 43 0.30 14.11 6.73
C SER A 43 0.55 12.61 6.85
N ARG A 44 0.66 12.05 8.07
CA ARG A 44 0.73 10.60 8.30
C ARG A 44 -0.49 9.87 7.76
N HIS A 45 -1.68 10.43 7.93
CA HIS A 45 -2.91 9.87 7.38
C HIS A 45 -2.86 9.82 5.85
N GLY A 46 -2.46 10.93 5.20
CA GLY A 46 -2.32 10.97 3.74
C GLY A 46 -1.27 9.99 3.20
N ARG A 47 -0.13 9.86 3.89
CA ARG A 47 0.92 8.88 3.55
C ARG A 47 0.43 7.45 3.70
N PHE A 48 -0.35 7.17 4.74
CA PHE A 48 -0.95 5.86 4.95
C PHE A 48 -1.94 5.49 3.84
N LEU A 49 -2.80 6.43 3.43
CA LEU A 49 -3.75 6.23 2.33
C LEU A 49 -3.02 5.94 1.01
N LEU A 50 -2.01 6.73 0.65
CA LEU A 50 -1.16 6.49 -0.52
C LEU A 50 -0.51 5.10 -0.49
N LEU A 51 0.01 4.69 0.67
CA LEU A 51 0.63 3.38 0.86
C LEU A 51 -0.39 2.24 0.70
N ALA A 52 -1.61 2.40 1.21
CA ALA A 52 -2.68 1.44 1.08
C ALA A 52 -3.18 1.32 -0.37
N GLU A 53 -3.29 2.43 -1.09
CA GLU A 53 -3.68 2.47 -2.49
C GLU A 53 -2.63 1.78 -3.38
N ALA A 54 -1.35 2.05 -3.13
CA ALA A 54 -0.24 1.37 -3.80
C ALA A 54 -0.23 -0.14 -3.53
N TYR A 55 -0.47 -0.56 -2.29
CA TYR A 55 -0.60 -1.97 -1.93
C TYR A 55 -1.80 -2.62 -2.61
N ALA A 56 -2.96 -1.96 -2.67
CA ALA A 56 -4.14 -2.48 -3.35
C ALA A 56 -3.92 -2.63 -4.86
N ALA A 57 -3.17 -1.72 -5.48
CA ALA A 57 -2.82 -1.79 -6.90
C ALA A 57 -1.85 -2.95 -7.24
N LEU A 58 -0.94 -3.30 -6.33
CA LEU A 58 0.03 -4.38 -6.53
C LEU A 58 -0.39 -5.72 -5.96
N SER A 59 -1.26 -5.72 -4.95
CA SER A 59 -1.79 -6.95 -4.37
C SER A 59 -2.72 -7.58 -5.40
N PRO A 60 -2.55 -8.89 -5.71
CA PRO A 60 -3.47 -9.56 -6.60
C PRO A 60 -4.90 -9.43 -6.05
N PRO A 61 -5.92 -9.31 -6.92
CA PRO A 61 -7.30 -9.29 -6.49
C PRO A 61 -7.60 -10.64 -5.83
N ARG A 62 -7.51 -10.69 -4.51
CA ARG A 62 -8.27 -11.70 -3.77
C ARG A 62 -9.70 -11.37 -4.12
N ALA A 63 -10.34 -12.29 -4.84
CA ALA A 63 -11.68 -12.16 -5.39
C ALA A 63 -12.61 -11.35 -4.46
N PRO A 64 -13.49 -10.50 -5.01
CA PRO A 64 -14.47 -9.80 -4.19
C PRO A 64 -15.22 -10.84 -3.34
N PRO A 65 -15.52 -10.55 -2.06
CA PRO A 65 -16.37 -11.42 -1.26
C PRO A 65 -17.79 -11.37 -1.84
N GLY A 66 -18.08 -12.19 -2.87
CA GLY A 66 -19.41 -12.24 -3.46
C GLY A 66 -19.56 -12.63 -4.94
N ALA A 67 -18.61 -13.31 -5.59
CA ALA A 67 -18.92 -13.96 -6.87
C ALA A 67 -19.65 -15.29 -6.58
N PRO A 68 -20.93 -15.48 -6.96
CA PRO A 68 -21.61 -16.76 -6.80
C PRO A 68 -21.02 -17.80 -7.78
N PRO A 69 -20.83 -19.06 -7.36
CA PRO A 69 -20.50 -20.13 -8.31
C PRO A 69 -21.72 -20.36 -9.23
N SER A 70 -21.44 -20.58 -10.52
CA SER A 70 -22.44 -21.04 -11.50
C SER A 70 -23.02 -22.39 -11.13
#